data_AF-A0A077XZ76-F1
#
_entry.id   AF-A0A077XZ76-F1
#
_cell.length_a   1.000
_cell.length_b   1.000
_cell.length_c   1.000
_cell.angle_alpha   90.00
_cell.angle_beta   90.00
_cell.angle_gamma   90.00
#
_symmetry.space_group_name_H-M   'P 1'
#
loop_
_entity.id
_entity.type
_entity.pdbx_description
1 polymer ?
#
loop_
_entity_poly.entity_id
_entity_poly.type
_entity_poly.pdbx_seq_one_letter_code
_entity_poly.pdbx_strand_id
1 'polypeptide(L)'
;MMQEEPRFLVGKHVYRIDTIFGEITQAGNADNRICISELQENQHSYALMIDPTSGRLLSGKAENDAVIVTLPKTILEDGYAECTTFAENFNAQLSETLGIRLVDEAVLKELEEMSIPLPQHVLPIIEQYGYRFEIDVSLSEMRNLENPFVHVNLNLLEEKNGKYIVYLFDEGRLSSWNVKGSARFEIDQLVKIAPDDVSKVYGIPKDQLPETDKNLRSNPDFMRDRIEKGKLPIIRIVDEDFYVDTRMRELRSCSKFWKTVPLSGNFEVSVLNNKDVLDDKHVFLYDNFNRKIMDDYNKLTEVPKHAQFIVLPDIRALDPVAAGRIIHNNPYSLLDKYPLQPRMEARVVPIEKTYLLEQIKRNKEKMHEKNNKVITPAQKNRKNKGLSQ
;
A
#
# COMPACT_ATOMS: atom_id res chain seq x y z
N MET A 1 25.34 -10.74 2.98
CA MET A 1 24.38 -9.81 2.35
C MET A 1 23.00 -10.38 2.61
N MET A 2 22.09 -9.63 3.24
CA MET A 2 20.69 -10.08 3.33
C MET A 2 20.10 -10.04 1.92
N GLN A 3 19.68 -11.20 1.42
CA GLN A 3 19.02 -11.33 0.12
C GLN A 3 17.57 -10.83 0.24
N GLU A 4 16.99 -10.39 -0.88
CA GLU A 4 15.56 -10.07 -0.88
C GLU A 4 14.75 -11.30 -0.43
N GLU A 5 13.64 -11.07 0.28
CA GLU A 5 12.68 -12.15 0.58
C GLU A 5 12.31 -12.85 -0.74
N PRO A 6 12.71 -14.12 -0.89
CA PRO A 6 12.58 -14.80 -2.16
C PRO A 6 11.12 -15.10 -2.43
N ARG A 7 10.72 -14.86 -3.67
CA ARG A 7 9.38 -15.20 -4.15
C ARG A 7 9.34 -16.65 -4.60
N PHE A 8 8.17 -17.25 -4.68
CA PHE A 8 7.98 -18.53 -5.37
C PHE A 8 6.57 -18.57 -5.94
N LEU A 9 6.33 -19.44 -6.92
CA LEU A 9 5.04 -19.56 -7.58
C LEU A 9 4.36 -20.86 -7.18
N VAL A 10 3.04 -20.78 -7.02
CA VAL A 10 2.14 -21.93 -7.08
C VAL A 10 1.11 -21.67 -8.16
N GLY A 11 1.21 -22.40 -9.27
CA GLY A 11 0.47 -22.09 -10.49
C GLY A 11 0.79 -20.67 -10.98
N LYS A 12 -0.24 -19.80 -10.97
CA LYS A 12 -0.18 -18.39 -11.37
C LYS A 12 -0.05 -17.41 -10.18
N HIS A 13 0.00 -17.92 -8.95
CA HIS A 13 0.02 -17.10 -7.75
C HIS A 13 1.45 -16.98 -7.23
N VAL A 14 1.83 -15.77 -6.85
CA VAL A 14 3.16 -15.46 -6.33
C VAL A 14 3.09 -15.36 -4.82
N TYR A 15 4.01 -16.00 -4.12
CA TYR A 15 4.15 -15.97 -2.68
C TYR A 15 5.56 -15.56 -2.29
N ARG A 16 5.73 -15.15 -1.05
CA ARG A 16 7.03 -14.84 -0.45
C ARG A 16 7.18 -15.57 0.87
N ILE A 17 8.42 -15.83 1.23
CA ILE A 17 8.80 -16.43 2.51
C ILE A 17 9.39 -15.32 3.37
N ASP A 18 8.67 -14.97 4.42
CA ASP A 18 9.13 -14.05 5.43
C ASP A 18 9.79 -14.86 6.55
N THR A 19 11.10 -15.08 6.43
CA THR A 19 11.86 -15.86 7.40
C THR A 19 12.03 -15.14 8.73
N ILE A 20 11.83 -13.82 8.77
CA ILE A 20 11.92 -13.01 10.00
C ILE A 20 10.71 -13.25 10.88
N PHE A 21 9.51 -13.23 10.28
CA PHE A 21 8.27 -13.47 10.99
C PHE A 21 7.82 -14.93 10.98
N GLY A 22 8.49 -15.78 10.18
CA GLY A 22 8.11 -17.17 10.01
C GLY A 22 6.74 -17.29 9.34
N GLU A 23 6.49 -16.47 8.32
CA GLU A 23 5.20 -16.38 7.63
C GLU A 23 5.39 -16.60 6.11
N ILE A 24 4.38 -17.19 5.46
CA ILE A 24 4.26 -17.16 4.01
C ILE A 24 3.14 -16.17 3.68
N THR A 25 3.38 -15.26 2.73
CA THR A 25 2.38 -14.27 2.31
C THR A 25 2.23 -14.31 0.79
N GLN A 26 1.01 -14.19 0.28
CA GLN A 26 0.80 -13.98 -1.16
C GLN A 26 1.25 -12.57 -1.55
N ALA A 27 2.03 -12.43 -2.63
CA ALA A 27 2.50 -11.15 -3.11
C ALA A 27 1.31 -10.24 -3.47
N GLY A 28 1.34 -9.00 -2.99
CA GLY A 28 0.22 -8.07 -3.07
C GLY A 28 -0.86 -8.28 -2.00
N ASN A 29 -0.98 -9.46 -1.39
CA ASN A 29 -2.04 -9.80 -0.43
C ASN A 29 -1.51 -10.11 0.97
N ALA A 30 -1.33 -9.04 1.72
CA ALA A 30 -0.78 -9.07 3.06
C ALA A 30 -1.64 -9.78 4.12
N ASP A 31 -2.96 -9.75 3.93
CA ASP A 31 -3.93 -10.48 4.76
C ASP A 31 -3.98 -11.97 4.40
N ASN A 32 -3.62 -12.33 3.16
CA ASN A 32 -3.46 -13.72 2.75
C ASN A 32 -2.07 -14.26 3.12
N ARG A 33 -1.93 -14.54 4.42
CA ARG A 33 -0.71 -15.10 5.02
C ARG A 33 -1.02 -16.31 5.91
N ILE A 34 -0.01 -17.12 6.15
CA ILE A 34 -0.06 -18.25 7.08
C ILE A 34 1.26 -18.35 7.83
N CYS A 35 1.23 -18.67 9.12
CA CYS A 35 2.46 -18.90 9.87
C CYS A 35 3.04 -20.26 9.45
N ILE A 36 4.37 -20.36 9.34
CA ILE A 36 5.06 -21.63 9.03
C ILE A 36 4.74 -22.67 10.11
N SER A 37 4.59 -22.26 11.36
CA SER A 37 4.18 -23.12 12.48
C SER A 37 2.75 -23.66 12.39
N GLU A 38 1.90 -23.09 11.52
CA GLU A 38 0.54 -23.58 11.25
C GLU A 38 0.51 -24.62 10.11
N LEU A 39 1.62 -24.79 9.39
CA LEU A 39 1.72 -25.76 8.31
C LEU A 39 1.87 -27.18 8.87
N GLN A 40 1.30 -28.15 8.17
CA GLN A 40 1.51 -29.55 8.51
C GLN A 40 2.95 -29.94 8.18
N GLU A 41 3.76 -30.15 9.22
CA GLU A 41 5.15 -30.55 9.12
C GLU A 41 5.28 -32.06 8.82
N ASN A 42 6.12 -32.38 7.84
CA ASN A 42 6.61 -33.72 7.52
C ASN A 42 8.12 -33.79 7.78
N GLN A 43 8.72 -34.97 7.64
CA GLN A 43 10.14 -35.19 7.96
C GLN A 43 11.09 -34.18 7.28
N HIS A 44 10.83 -33.81 6.02
CA HIS A 44 11.71 -32.95 5.22
C HIS A 44 10.98 -31.78 4.53
N SER A 45 9.70 -31.57 4.84
CA SER A 45 8.87 -30.59 4.14
C SER A 45 7.68 -30.13 4.98
N TYR A 46 7.02 -29.09 4.51
CA TYR A 46 5.73 -28.61 5.00
C TYR A 46 4.69 -28.78 3.90
N ALA A 47 3.46 -29.11 4.27
CA ALA A 47 2.32 -29.08 3.35
C ALA A 47 1.66 -27.69 3.40
N LEU A 48 1.62 -27.02 2.25
CA LEU A 48 0.93 -25.74 2.08
C LEU A 48 -0.34 -25.96 1.29
N MET A 49 -1.48 -25.61 1.88
CA MET A 49 -2.79 -25.72 1.23
C MET A 49 -3.21 -24.38 0.65
N ILE A 50 -3.67 -24.41 -0.60
CA ILE A 50 -3.99 -23.22 -1.38
C ILE A 50 -5.30 -23.43 -2.13
N ASP A 51 -6.17 -22.44 -2.10
CA ASP A 51 -7.29 -22.35 -3.04
C ASP A 51 -6.75 -22.05 -4.44
N PRO A 52 -6.90 -22.95 -5.44
CA PRO A 52 -6.27 -22.78 -6.74
C PRO A 52 -6.77 -21.56 -7.53
N THR A 53 -8.00 -21.11 -7.26
CA THR A 53 -8.66 -20.04 -8.01
C THR A 53 -8.19 -18.67 -7.54
N SER A 54 -8.28 -18.45 -6.24
CA SER A 54 -7.97 -17.19 -5.56
C SER A 54 -6.51 -17.07 -5.10
N GLY A 55 -5.82 -18.21 -4.93
CA GLY A 55 -4.49 -18.26 -4.33
C GLY A 55 -4.52 -18.09 -2.81
N ARG A 56 -5.70 -18.15 -2.17
CA ARG A 56 -5.85 -18.04 -0.72
C ARG A 56 -5.11 -19.17 -0.01
N LEU A 57 -4.28 -18.84 0.96
CA LEU A 57 -3.62 -19.76 1.88
C LEU A 57 -4.64 -20.26 2.89
N LEU A 58 -4.69 -21.58 3.07
CA LEU A 58 -5.69 -22.24 3.90
C LEU A 58 -5.02 -22.85 5.14
N SER A 59 -5.54 -22.54 6.32
CA SER A 59 -5.14 -23.15 7.59
C SER A 59 -6.08 -24.31 7.95
N GLY A 60 -5.54 -25.45 8.42
CA GLY A 60 -6.35 -26.51 9.03
C GLY A 60 -6.64 -27.72 8.14
N LYS A 61 -7.91 -28.16 8.05
CA LYS A 61 -8.28 -29.32 7.24
C LYS A 61 -8.55 -28.90 5.79
N ALA A 62 -8.09 -29.71 4.84
CA ALA A 62 -8.31 -29.47 3.42
C ALA A 62 -9.81 -29.33 3.11
N GLU A 63 -10.17 -28.22 2.45
CA GLU A 63 -11.44 -28.11 1.74
C GLU A 63 -11.40 -28.97 0.47
N ASN A 64 -12.55 -29.40 -0.05
CA ASN A 64 -12.64 -30.44 -1.09
C ASN A 64 -11.86 -30.12 -2.39
N ASP A 65 -11.55 -28.84 -2.65
CA ASP A 65 -10.87 -28.38 -3.87
C ASP A 65 -9.48 -27.75 -3.62
N ALA A 66 -8.95 -27.87 -2.39
CA ALA A 66 -7.65 -27.28 -2.05
C ALA A 66 -6.50 -28.02 -2.77
N VAL A 67 -5.58 -27.24 -3.36
CA VAL A 67 -4.30 -27.76 -3.85
C VAL A 67 -3.33 -27.83 -2.69
N ILE A 68 -2.72 -28.99 -2.50
CA ILE A 68 -1.67 -29.20 -1.50
C ILE A 68 -0.33 -29.22 -2.22
N VAL A 69 0.53 -28.24 -1.93
CA VAL A 69 1.91 -28.21 -2.42
C VAL A 69 2.88 -28.57 -1.30
N THR A 70 4.04 -29.09 -1.69
CA THR A 70 5.06 -29.51 -0.73
C THR A 70 6.20 -28.50 -0.73
N LEU A 71 6.42 -27.84 0.40
CA LEU A 71 7.52 -26.89 0.60
C LEU A 71 8.68 -27.55 1.34
N PRO A 72 9.85 -27.75 0.70
CA PRO A 72 11.02 -28.29 1.40
C PRO A 72 11.45 -27.40 2.56
N LYS A 73 11.85 -28.03 3.67
CA LYS A 73 12.36 -27.31 4.85
C LYS A 73 13.51 -26.39 4.53
N THR A 74 14.44 -26.84 3.67
CA THR A 74 15.59 -26.03 3.23
C THR A 74 15.17 -24.72 2.58
N ILE A 75 14.07 -24.68 1.84
CA ILE A 75 13.59 -23.44 1.20
C ILE A 75 13.01 -22.48 2.24
N LEU A 76 12.28 -22.98 3.25
CA LEU A 76 11.64 -22.14 4.27
C LEU A 76 12.60 -21.71 5.38
N GLU A 77 13.49 -22.61 5.80
CA GLU A 77 14.37 -22.42 6.96
C GLU A 77 15.69 -21.77 6.56
N ASP A 78 16.31 -22.23 5.47
CA ASP A 78 17.58 -21.67 4.99
C ASP A 78 17.38 -20.51 4.01
N GLY A 79 16.18 -20.42 3.41
CA GLY A 79 15.90 -19.48 2.32
C GLY A 79 16.61 -19.88 1.03
N TYR A 80 16.43 -19.05 0.00
CA TYR A 80 17.21 -19.15 -1.23
C TYR A 80 17.29 -17.78 -1.91
N ALA A 81 18.16 -17.63 -2.92
CA ALA A 81 18.19 -16.43 -3.76
C ALA A 81 17.53 -16.67 -5.11
N GLU A 82 16.75 -15.70 -5.54
CA GLU A 82 16.21 -15.65 -6.90
C GLU A 82 17.34 -15.62 -7.94
N CYS A 83 17.05 -16.16 -9.13
CA CYS A 83 17.98 -16.24 -10.27
C CYS A 83 19.31 -16.92 -9.93
N THR A 84 19.25 -17.99 -9.14
CA THR A 84 20.41 -18.83 -8.82
C THR A 84 20.35 -20.17 -9.53
N THR A 85 21.51 -20.81 -9.70
CA THR A 85 21.61 -22.19 -10.18
C THR A 85 20.89 -23.18 -9.28
N PHE A 86 20.71 -22.85 -7.99
CA PHE A 86 19.87 -23.62 -7.08
C PHE A 86 18.40 -23.59 -7.54
N ALA A 87 17.85 -22.42 -7.83
CA ALA A 87 16.48 -22.27 -8.31
C ALA A 87 16.26 -22.99 -9.65
N GLU A 88 17.20 -22.88 -10.58
CA GLU A 88 17.16 -23.57 -11.88
C GLU A 88 17.14 -25.10 -11.71
N ASN A 89 18.08 -25.65 -10.92
CA ASN A 89 18.15 -27.09 -10.68
C ASN A 89 16.93 -27.61 -9.94
N PHE A 90 16.44 -26.83 -8.96
CA PHE A 90 15.21 -27.14 -8.25
C PHE A 90 14.02 -27.22 -9.23
N ASN A 91 13.87 -26.21 -10.09
CA ASN A 91 12.77 -26.17 -11.03
C ASN A 91 12.83 -27.32 -12.04
N ALA A 92 14.03 -27.67 -12.52
CA ALA A 92 14.23 -28.77 -13.46
C ALA A 92 13.92 -30.15 -12.87
N GLN A 93 14.13 -30.34 -11.56
CA GLN A 93 14.06 -31.68 -10.94
C GLN A 93 12.82 -31.90 -10.07
N LEU A 94 12.32 -30.85 -9.43
CA LEU A 94 11.38 -30.98 -8.33
C LEU A 94 10.09 -30.16 -8.50
N SER A 95 10.05 -29.16 -9.39
CA SER A 95 8.91 -28.24 -9.44
C SER A 95 7.57 -28.93 -9.70
N GLU A 96 7.51 -29.84 -10.67
CA GLU A 96 6.29 -30.59 -11.01
C GLU A 96 5.84 -31.50 -9.86
N THR A 97 6.80 -32.17 -9.21
CA THR A 97 6.50 -33.10 -8.10
C THR A 97 6.03 -32.36 -6.85
N LEU A 98 6.62 -31.20 -6.57
CA LEU A 98 6.33 -30.43 -5.36
C LEU A 98 5.20 -29.40 -5.54
N GLY A 99 4.82 -29.11 -6.79
CA GLY A 99 3.77 -28.15 -7.12
C GLY A 99 4.19 -26.68 -6.96
N ILE A 100 5.49 -26.40 -6.84
CA ILE A 100 6.02 -25.04 -6.66
C ILE A 100 7.12 -24.75 -7.67
N ARG A 101 7.29 -23.48 -8.05
CA ARG A 101 8.43 -23.02 -8.85
C ARG A 101 9.18 -21.93 -8.09
N LEU A 102 10.49 -22.07 -7.99
CA LEU A 102 11.36 -21.01 -7.49
C LEU A 102 11.60 -19.98 -8.61
N VAL A 103 11.93 -18.74 -8.26
CA VAL A 103 12.21 -17.69 -9.24
C VAL A 103 13.64 -17.88 -9.77
N ASP A 104 13.77 -18.57 -10.90
CA ASP A 104 14.97 -18.57 -11.74
C ASP A 104 14.87 -17.47 -12.83
N GLU A 105 15.81 -17.40 -13.78
CA GLU A 105 15.77 -16.41 -14.86
C GLU A 105 14.54 -16.55 -15.79
N ALA A 106 14.07 -17.77 -16.02
CA ALA A 106 12.92 -18.02 -16.89
C ALA A 106 11.62 -17.61 -16.21
N VAL A 107 11.47 -17.98 -14.93
CA VAL A 107 10.35 -17.58 -14.08
C VAL A 107 10.34 -16.08 -13.86
N LEU A 108 11.49 -15.42 -13.69
CA LEU A 108 11.54 -13.96 -13.57
C LEU A 108 10.95 -13.26 -14.81
N LYS A 109 11.30 -13.73 -16.01
CA LYS A 109 10.72 -13.22 -17.28
C LYS A 109 9.21 -13.48 -17.37
N GLU A 110 8.75 -14.63 -16.87
CA GLU A 110 7.31 -14.90 -16.77
C GLU A 110 6.63 -13.88 -15.84
N LEU A 111 7.23 -13.60 -14.67
CA LEU A 111 6.71 -12.62 -13.72
C LEU A 111 6.67 -11.20 -14.29
N GLU A 112 7.62 -10.80 -15.12
CA GLU A 112 7.59 -9.51 -15.85
C GLU A 112 6.38 -9.40 -16.78
N GLU A 113 5.86 -10.53 -17.25
CA GLU A 113 4.68 -10.60 -18.10
C GLU A 113 3.37 -10.75 -17.33
N MET A 114 3.44 -11.22 -16.09
CA MET A 114 2.27 -11.43 -15.24
C MET A 114 1.77 -10.13 -14.61
N SER A 115 0.45 -9.97 -14.56
CA SER A 115 -0.17 -9.00 -13.66
C SER A 115 -0.19 -9.60 -12.25
N ILE A 116 0.55 -8.99 -11.33
CA ILE A 116 0.48 -9.36 -9.90
C ILE A 116 -0.86 -8.81 -9.38
N PRO A 117 -1.81 -9.66 -8.98
CA PRO A 117 -3.06 -9.19 -8.42
C PRO A 117 -2.75 -8.48 -7.10
N LEU A 118 -3.00 -7.17 -7.07
CA LEU A 118 -2.99 -6.40 -5.85
C LEU A 118 -4.42 -6.49 -5.30
N PRO A 119 -4.70 -7.38 -4.32
CA PRO A 119 -5.99 -7.40 -3.67
C PRO A 119 -6.37 -6.01 -3.23
N GLN A 120 -7.62 -5.68 -3.51
CA GLN A 120 -8.23 -4.50 -2.97
C GLN A 120 -8.98 -4.94 -1.72
N HIS A 121 -8.62 -4.36 -0.59
CA HIS A 121 -9.39 -4.52 0.63
C HIS A 121 -10.82 -4.08 0.33
N VAL A 122 -11.80 -4.95 0.58
CA VAL A 122 -13.21 -4.61 0.36
C VAL A 122 -13.64 -3.71 1.50
N LEU A 123 -13.79 -2.43 1.20
CA LEU A 123 -14.22 -1.43 2.18
C LEU A 123 -15.74 -1.21 2.10
N PRO A 124 -16.37 -0.81 3.21
CA PRO A 124 -17.77 -0.40 3.19
C PRO A 124 -17.99 0.75 2.20
N ILE A 125 -19.05 0.64 1.40
CA ILE A 125 -19.43 1.64 0.40
C ILE A 125 -20.73 2.30 0.81
N ILE A 126 -20.74 3.62 0.79
CA ILE A 126 -21.94 4.44 0.97
C ILE A 126 -22.27 5.10 -0.37
N GLU A 127 -23.53 5.09 -0.75
CA GLU A 127 -24.02 5.80 -1.93
C GLU A 127 -24.82 7.02 -1.53
N GLN A 128 -24.44 8.18 -2.06
CA GLN A 128 -25.09 9.44 -1.75
C GLN A 128 -25.05 10.39 -2.96
N TYR A 129 -26.22 10.92 -3.34
CA TYR A 129 -26.37 11.82 -4.49
C TYR A 129 -25.78 11.26 -5.82
N GLY A 130 -25.85 9.95 -6.03
CA GLY A 130 -25.33 9.29 -7.24
C GLY A 130 -23.81 9.08 -7.25
N TYR A 131 -23.13 9.37 -6.13
CA TYR A 131 -21.72 9.07 -5.94
C TYR A 131 -21.54 7.93 -4.95
N ARG A 132 -20.48 7.14 -5.13
CA ARG A 132 -20.10 6.04 -4.25
C ARG A 132 -18.83 6.41 -3.49
N PHE A 133 -18.87 6.21 -2.18
CA PHE A 133 -17.77 6.54 -1.28
C PHE A 133 -17.33 5.31 -0.49
N GLU A 134 -16.03 5.07 -0.46
CA GLU A 134 -15.42 4.06 0.40
C GLU A 134 -15.07 4.67 1.75
N ILE A 135 -15.29 3.90 2.82
CA ILE A 135 -14.87 4.24 4.18
C ILE A 135 -13.62 3.44 4.54
N ASP A 136 -12.53 4.14 4.82
CA ASP A 136 -11.26 3.53 5.21
C ASP A 136 -10.89 3.96 6.62
N VAL A 137 -11.15 3.07 7.58
CA VAL A 137 -10.90 3.33 9.00
C VAL A 137 -9.40 3.43 9.29
N SER A 138 -8.57 2.62 8.61
CA SER A 138 -7.12 2.58 8.80
C SER A 138 -6.46 3.91 8.43
N LEU A 139 -6.91 4.51 7.33
CA LEU A 139 -6.48 5.83 6.87
C LEU A 139 -7.32 6.98 7.42
N SER A 140 -8.36 6.68 8.22
CA SER A 140 -9.31 7.66 8.78
C SER A 140 -9.90 8.58 7.72
N GLU A 141 -10.38 8.03 6.61
CA GLU A 141 -10.93 8.80 5.49
C GLU A 141 -12.24 8.23 4.92
N MET A 142 -13.02 9.11 4.32
CA MET A 142 -14.04 8.75 3.34
C MET A 142 -13.62 9.30 1.99
N ARG A 143 -13.64 8.46 0.94
CA ARG A 143 -13.12 8.84 -0.39
C ARG A 143 -14.06 8.46 -1.51
N ASN A 144 -14.00 9.20 -2.60
CA ASN A 144 -14.74 8.90 -3.82
C ASN A 144 -14.17 7.64 -4.50
N LEU A 145 -15.01 6.66 -4.79
CA LEU A 145 -14.61 5.37 -5.37
C LEU A 145 -13.99 5.52 -6.77
N GLU A 146 -14.49 6.46 -7.57
CA GLU A 146 -14.04 6.73 -8.93
C GLU A 146 -12.83 7.68 -8.96
N ASN A 147 -12.71 8.55 -7.95
CA ASN A 147 -11.61 9.50 -7.80
C ASN A 147 -10.93 9.35 -6.43
N PRO A 148 -10.04 8.36 -6.21
CA PRO A 148 -9.52 7.99 -4.89
C PRO A 148 -8.69 9.07 -4.16
N PHE A 149 -8.26 10.11 -4.86
CA PHE A 149 -7.60 11.28 -4.26
C PHE A 149 -8.60 12.32 -3.74
N VAL A 150 -9.87 12.26 -4.16
CA VAL A 150 -10.95 13.10 -3.63
C VAL A 150 -11.49 12.45 -2.37
N HIS A 151 -11.17 13.04 -1.22
CA HIS A 151 -11.48 12.46 0.08
C HIS A 151 -11.72 13.52 1.15
N VAL A 152 -12.25 13.10 2.29
CA VAL A 152 -12.33 13.88 3.53
C VAL A 152 -11.79 13.04 4.68
N ASN A 153 -11.09 13.70 5.62
CA ASN A 153 -10.62 13.06 6.84
C ASN A 153 -11.79 12.89 7.82
N LEU A 154 -12.03 11.66 8.27
CA LEU A 154 -13.11 11.30 9.20
C LEU A 154 -12.95 11.99 10.56
N ASN A 155 -11.70 12.21 11.01
CA ASN A 155 -11.41 12.86 12.29
C ASN A 155 -11.71 14.37 12.30
N LEU A 156 -12.02 14.94 11.13
CA LEU A 156 -12.42 16.34 10.98
C LEU A 156 -13.94 16.52 10.87
N LEU A 157 -14.72 15.44 10.76
CA LEU A 157 -16.17 15.53 10.61
C LEU A 157 -16.82 15.93 11.93
N GLU A 158 -17.82 16.81 11.85
CA GLU A 158 -18.66 17.15 13.00
C GLU A 158 -19.58 15.97 13.32
N GLU A 159 -19.65 15.58 14.60
CA GLU A 159 -20.62 14.60 15.09
C GLU A 159 -21.86 15.29 15.66
N LYS A 160 -23.05 14.92 15.17
CA LYS A 160 -24.33 15.39 15.69
C LYS A 160 -25.31 14.22 15.78
N ASN A 161 -25.95 14.08 16.94
CA ASN A 161 -26.94 13.01 17.21
C ASN A 161 -26.41 11.59 16.90
N GLY A 162 -25.13 11.31 17.16
CA GLY A 162 -24.51 10.01 16.92
C GLY A 162 -24.27 9.69 15.43
N LYS A 163 -24.21 10.72 14.58
CA LYS A 163 -23.89 10.63 13.16
C LYS A 163 -22.81 11.65 12.79
N TYR A 164 -22.03 11.35 11.76
CA TYR A 164 -21.08 12.28 11.18
C TYR A 164 -21.75 13.11 10.08
N ILE A 165 -21.50 14.41 10.09
CA ILE A 165 -21.98 15.34 9.08
C ILE A 165 -20.92 15.46 8.00
N VAL A 166 -21.33 15.27 6.75
CA VAL A 166 -20.48 15.47 5.57
C VAL A 166 -21.14 16.41 4.59
N TYR A 167 -20.31 17.21 3.92
CA TYR A 167 -20.72 18.11 2.85
C TYR A 167 -20.19 17.62 1.51
N LEU A 168 -21.09 17.45 0.54
CA LEU A 168 -20.79 17.10 -0.84
C LEU A 168 -20.88 18.36 -1.71
N PHE A 169 -19.86 18.65 -2.49
CA PHE A 169 -19.89 19.68 -3.53
C PHE A 169 -19.43 19.11 -4.87
N ASP A 170 -19.44 19.95 -5.91
CA ASP A 170 -19.25 19.60 -7.32
C ASP A 170 -18.28 18.44 -7.59
N GLU A 171 -18.64 17.57 -8.54
CA GLU A 171 -17.83 16.43 -9.00
C GLU A 171 -17.55 15.37 -7.92
N GLY A 172 -18.41 15.29 -6.89
CA GLY A 172 -18.28 14.28 -5.85
C GLY A 172 -17.21 14.61 -4.81
N ARG A 173 -16.87 15.89 -4.62
CA ARG A 173 -15.89 16.35 -3.65
C ARG A 173 -16.49 16.46 -2.25
N LEU A 174 -15.72 16.03 -1.26
CA LEU A 174 -16.15 15.96 0.13
C LEU A 174 -15.50 17.07 0.97
N SER A 175 -16.21 17.54 1.98
CA SER A 175 -15.75 18.54 2.94
C SER A 175 -16.29 18.24 4.34
N SER A 176 -15.51 18.57 5.36
CA SER A 176 -15.95 18.50 6.76
C SER A 176 -16.64 19.78 7.24
N TRP A 177 -16.60 20.86 6.47
CA TRP A 177 -17.33 22.11 6.76
C TRP A 177 -18.28 22.48 5.63
N ASN A 178 -19.28 23.30 5.99
CA ASN A 178 -20.27 23.81 5.06
C ASN A 178 -19.63 24.76 4.04
N VAL A 179 -19.54 24.31 2.79
CA VAL A 179 -19.15 25.14 1.65
C VAL A 179 -20.42 25.64 0.97
N LYS A 180 -20.46 26.91 0.57
CA LYS A 180 -21.61 27.49 -0.14
C LYS A 180 -21.94 26.64 -1.38
N GLY A 181 -23.17 26.16 -1.47
CA GLY A 181 -23.64 25.31 -2.57
C GLY A 181 -23.45 23.81 -2.34
N SER A 182 -22.83 23.39 -1.23
CA SER A 182 -22.71 21.98 -0.87
C SER A 182 -24.03 21.38 -0.39
N ALA A 183 -24.26 20.11 -0.70
CA ALA A 183 -25.31 19.29 -0.14
C ALA A 183 -24.81 18.63 1.17
N ARG A 184 -25.58 18.78 2.25
CA ARG A 184 -25.29 18.16 3.55
C ARG A 184 -25.93 16.78 3.63
N PHE A 185 -25.19 15.78 4.08
CA PHE A 185 -25.70 14.46 4.43
C PHE A 185 -25.08 13.93 5.71
N GLU A 186 -25.68 12.88 6.26
CA GLU A 186 -25.25 12.28 7.53
C GLU A 186 -24.90 10.81 7.28
N ILE A 187 -23.78 10.36 7.84
CA ILE A 187 -23.38 8.95 7.86
C ILE A 187 -23.36 8.46 9.31
N ASP A 188 -23.61 7.17 9.51
CA ASP A 188 -23.55 6.57 10.84
C ASP A 188 -22.09 6.54 11.38
N GLN A 189 -21.93 6.08 12.61
CA GLN A 189 -20.63 5.90 13.25
C GLN A 189 -19.85 4.70 12.65
N LEU A 190 -18.53 4.74 12.73
CA LEU A 190 -17.62 3.74 12.17
C LEU A 190 -17.86 2.35 12.78
N VAL A 191 -18.17 2.24 14.08
CA VAL A 191 -18.56 0.97 14.72
C VAL A 191 -19.79 0.31 14.07
N LYS A 192 -20.63 1.10 13.36
CA LYS A 192 -21.82 0.59 12.67
C LYS A 192 -21.56 0.35 11.18
N ILE A 193 -20.84 1.26 10.53
CA ILE A 193 -20.58 1.19 9.08
C ILE A 193 -19.51 0.15 8.76
N ALA A 194 -18.44 0.10 9.56
CA ALA A 194 -17.21 -0.62 9.28
C ALA A 194 -16.73 -1.43 10.51
N PRO A 195 -17.59 -2.26 11.15
CA PRO A 195 -17.24 -2.92 12.41
C PRO A 195 -16.02 -3.83 12.29
N ASP A 196 -15.83 -4.50 11.14
CA ASP A 196 -14.66 -5.36 10.91
C ASP A 196 -13.36 -4.54 10.85
N ASP A 197 -13.38 -3.41 10.16
CA ASP A 197 -12.22 -2.52 10.06
C ASP A 197 -11.91 -1.85 11.41
N VAL A 198 -12.94 -1.40 12.13
CA VAL A 198 -12.78 -0.84 13.48
C VAL A 198 -12.20 -1.88 14.42
N SER A 199 -12.68 -3.12 14.37
CA SER A 199 -12.12 -4.22 15.15
C SER A 199 -10.62 -4.42 14.89
N LYS A 200 -10.22 -4.48 13.61
CA LYS A 200 -8.83 -4.62 13.16
C LYS A 200 -7.95 -3.45 13.59
N VAL A 201 -8.38 -2.21 13.33
CA VAL A 201 -7.62 -0.98 13.57
C VAL A 201 -7.44 -0.70 15.07
N TYR A 202 -8.48 -0.90 15.87
CA TYR A 202 -8.42 -0.63 17.31
C TYR A 202 -7.92 -1.83 18.12
N GLY A 203 -7.82 -3.01 17.52
CA GLY A 203 -7.44 -4.25 18.20
C GLY A 203 -8.46 -4.69 19.24
N ILE A 204 -9.75 -4.45 18.98
CA ILE A 204 -10.88 -4.81 19.85
C ILE A 204 -11.70 -5.89 19.13
N PRO A 205 -11.99 -7.05 19.74
CA PRO A 205 -12.86 -8.07 19.14
C PRO A 205 -14.20 -7.48 18.71
N LYS A 206 -14.72 -7.91 17.55
CA LYS A 206 -15.96 -7.35 16.95
C LYS A 206 -17.17 -7.40 17.90
N ASP A 207 -17.29 -8.46 18.69
CA ASP A 207 -18.34 -8.68 19.70
C ASP A 207 -18.16 -7.83 20.96
N GLN A 208 -17.01 -7.18 21.12
CA GLN A 208 -16.66 -6.29 22.23
C GLN A 208 -16.56 -4.83 21.79
N LEU A 209 -16.90 -4.52 20.54
CA LEU A 209 -16.94 -3.14 20.07
C LEU A 209 -17.96 -2.34 20.88
N PRO A 210 -17.64 -1.09 21.25
CA PRO A 210 -18.60 -0.24 21.92
C PRO A 210 -19.76 0.12 20.97
N GLU A 211 -20.88 0.54 21.55
CA GLU A 211 -22.03 1.00 20.77
C GLU A 211 -21.76 2.28 19.97
N THR A 212 -20.75 3.05 20.36
CA THR A 212 -20.43 4.36 19.76
C THR A 212 -18.93 4.62 19.64
N ASP A 213 -18.53 5.39 18.62
CA ASP A 213 -17.14 5.76 18.36
C ASP A 213 -16.48 6.55 19.50
N LYS A 214 -17.26 7.32 20.28
CA LYS A 214 -16.76 8.08 21.44
C LYS A 214 -16.05 7.24 22.49
N ASN A 215 -16.38 5.95 22.55
CA ASN A 215 -15.83 5.01 23.52
C ASN A 215 -14.72 4.14 22.91
N LEU A 216 -14.39 4.31 21.63
CA LEU A 216 -13.26 3.62 21.01
C LEU A 216 -11.94 4.12 21.61
N ARG A 217 -11.07 3.17 21.96
CA ARG A 217 -9.73 3.45 22.48
C ARG A 217 -8.75 2.49 21.84
N SER A 218 -7.52 2.96 21.62
CA SER A 218 -6.43 2.08 21.16
C SER A 218 -6.25 0.91 22.13
N ASN A 219 -5.94 -0.27 21.60
CA ASN A 219 -5.61 -1.43 22.43
C ASN A 219 -4.48 -1.08 23.43
N PRO A 220 -4.68 -1.28 24.75
CA PRO A 220 -3.67 -0.98 25.77
C PRO A 220 -2.33 -1.68 25.58
N ASP A 221 -2.30 -2.89 25.04
CA ASP A 221 -1.06 -3.62 24.82
C ASP A 221 -0.25 -3.03 23.66
N PHE A 222 -0.91 -2.50 22.63
CA PHE A 222 -0.24 -1.77 21.55
C PHE A 222 0.41 -0.50 22.10
N MET A 223 -0.31 0.23 22.95
CA MET A 223 0.23 1.43 23.62
C MET A 223 1.45 1.08 24.48
N ARG A 224 1.37 0.00 25.25
CA ARG A 224 2.48 -0.49 26.08
C ARG A 224 3.71 -0.84 25.25
N ASP A 225 3.53 -1.63 24.19
CA ASP A 225 4.59 -2.03 23.26
C ASP A 225 5.27 -0.80 22.64
N ARG A 226 4.50 0.19 22.22
CA ARG A 226 5.04 1.39 21.57
C ARG A 226 5.68 2.38 22.55
N ILE A 227 5.03 2.65 23.68
CA ILE A 227 5.43 3.71 24.63
C ILE A 227 6.51 3.21 25.57
N GLU A 228 6.32 2.04 26.19
CA GLU A 228 7.20 1.51 27.22
C GLU A 228 8.35 0.69 26.62
N LYS A 229 8.05 -0.17 25.62
CA LYS A 229 9.05 -1.04 25.00
C LYS A 229 9.72 -0.43 23.76
N GLY A 230 9.21 0.70 23.28
CA GLY A 230 9.77 1.42 22.13
C GLY A 230 9.60 0.70 20.78
N LYS A 231 8.69 -0.28 20.67
CA LYS A 231 8.45 -1.02 19.43
C LYS A 231 7.87 -0.10 18.36
N LEU A 232 8.53 0.00 17.21
CA LEU A 232 8.05 0.84 16.10
C LEU A 232 6.85 0.17 15.39
N PRO A 233 5.86 0.96 14.95
CA PRO A 233 4.85 0.47 14.01
C PRO A 233 5.49 -0.03 12.73
N ILE A 234 4.81 -0.94 12.04
CA ILE A 234 5.21 -1.46 10.74
C ILE A 234 4.15 -1.08 9.72
N ILE A 235 4.56 -0.59 8.56
CA ILE A 235 3.69 -0.42 7.40
C ILE A 235 4.18 -1.30 6.25
N ARG A 236 3.25 -2.02 5.64
CA ARG A 236 3.51 -2.82 4.45
C ARG A 236 3.22 -2.01 3.20
N ILE A 237 4.16 -1.98 2.26
CA ILE A 237 3.96 -1.43 0.92
C ILE A 237 3.97 -2.60 -0.04
N VAL A 238 2.79 -2.94 -0.59
CA VAL A 238 2.57 -4.12 -1.46
C VAL A 238 2.98 -5.42 -0.75
N ASP A 239 4.24 -5.83 -0.90
CA ASP A 239 4.81 -7.06 -0.40
C ASP A 239 6.16 -6.82 0.29
N GLU A 240 6.34 -5.67 0.93
CA GLU A 240 7.51 -5.39 1.77
C GLU A 240 7.13 -4.62 3.04
N ASP A 241 7.70 -5.04 4.17
CA ASP A 241 7.45 -4.44 5.48
C ASP A 241 8.52 -3.41 5.83
N PHE A 242 8.06 -2.29 6.38
CA PHE A 242 8.92 -1.22 6.84
C PHE A 242 8.57 -0.79 8.25
N TYR A 243 9.58 -0.65 9.11
CA TYR A 243 9.45 0.09 10.35
C TYR A 243 9.19 1.57 10.06
N VAL A 244 8.17 2.12 10.70
CA VAL A 244 7.87 3.56 10.68
C VAL A 244 8.82 4.26 11.65
N ASP A 245 9.90 4.86 11.15
CA ASP A 245 10.84 5.62 11.97
C ASP A 245 10.59 7.13 11.83
N THR A 246 9.67 7.61 12.66
CA THR A 246 9.28 9.02 12.72
C THR A 246 10.39 9.94 13.21
N ARG A 247 11.35 9.44 13.99
CA ARG A 247 12.50 10.22 14.45
C ARG A 247 13.45 10.51 13.28
N MET A 248 13.69 9.51 12.44
CA MET A 248 14.52 9.63 11.24
C MET A 248 13.73 10.17 10.02
N ARG A 249 12.40 10.27 10.14
CA ARG A 249 11.47 10.67 9.06
C ARG A 249 11.60 9.77 7.83
N GLU A 250 11.65 8.46 8.05
CA GLU A 250 11.76 7.47 6.98
C GLU A 250 11.05 6.17 7.36
N LEU A 251 10.67 5.40 6.35
CA LEU A 251 10.34 4.00 6.51
C LEU A 251 11.61 3.19 6.30
N ARG A 252 11.94 2.28 7.24
CA ARG A 252 13.14 1.43 7.16
C ARG A 252 12.73 0.00 6.91
N SER A 253 13.20 -0.61 5.81
CA SER A 253 12.84 -1.99 5.48
C SER A 253 13.18 -2.92 6.65
N CYS A 254 12.24 -3.80 7.00
CA CYS A 254 12.41 -4.77 8.07
C CYS A 254 13.49 -5.81 7.76
N SER A 255 13.69 -6.12 6.48
CA SER A 255 14.67 -7.11 5.99
C SER A 255 15.95 -6.49 5.42
N LYS A 256 15.94 -5.21 5.02
CA LYS A 256 17.11 -4.54 4.39
C LYS A 256 17.45 -3.22 5.06
N PHE A 257 18.44 -3.22 5.94
CA PHE A 257 18.81 -2.01 6.71
C PHE A 257 19.20 -0.78 5.87
N TRP A 258 19.67 -0.97 4.63
CA TRP A 258 20.06 0.12 3.72
C TRP A 258 18.89 0.65 2.88
N LYS A 259 17.76 -0.07 2.83
CA LYS A 259 16.61 0.32 2.04
C LYS A 259 15.67 1.15 2.90
N THR A 260 15.57 2.43 2.55
CA THR A 260 14.67 3.36 3.23
C THR A 260 13.78 4.09 2.23
N VAL A 261 12.62 4.52 2.71
CA VAL A 261 11.71 5.41 1.97
C VAL A 261 11.59 6.70 2.77
N PRO A 262 12.05 7.85 2.25
CA PRO A 262 11.95 9.10 2.97
C PRO A 262 10.46 9.48 3.16
N LEU A 263 10.10 9.86 4.37
CA LEU A 263 8.82 10.53 4.68
C LEU A 263 8.96 12.06 4.55
N SER A 264 10.05 12.54 3.96
CA SER A 264 10.31 13.97 3.77
C SER A 264 9.58 14.48 2.51
N GLY A 265 8.59 15.35 2.72
CA GLY A 265 7.87 16.05 1.65
C GLY A 265 6.92 17.12 2.18
N ASN A 266 6.23 16.83 3.30
CA ASN A 266 5.21 17.73 3.88
C ASN A 266 5.46 18.11 5.36
N PHE A 267 6.46 17.52 6.03
CA PHE A 267 6.61 17.58 7.49
C PHE A 267 6.83 18.99 8.07
N GLU A 268 7.62 19.86 7.42
CA GLU A 268 7.96 21.16 7.99
C GLU A 268 6.86 22.20 7.83
N VAL A 269 6.01 22.08 6.81
CA VAL A 269 4.97 23.08 6.53
C VAL A 269 3.70 22.82 7.34
N SER A 270 3.32 21.55 7.55
CA SER A 270 2.07 21.20 8.24
C SER A 270 2.19 21.06 9.75
N VAL A 271 3.28 20.47 10.25
CA VAL A 271 3.47 20.22 11.70
C VAL A 271 3.78 21.51 12.48
N LEU A 272 4.53 22.45 11.89
CA LEU A 272 4.96 23.68 12.57
C LEU A 272 3.98 24.85 12.47
N ASN A 273 3.14 24.89 11.43
CA ASN A 273 2.28 26.06 11.19
C ASN A 273 0.84 25.90 11.66
N ASN A 274 0.45 24.72 12.17
CA ASN A 274 -0.93 24.44 12.60
C ASN A 274 -1.98 24.84 11.53
N LYS A 275 -1.56 24.88 10.26
CA LYS A 275 -2.44 25.16 9.13
C LYS A 275 -3.06 23.84 8.75
N ASP A 276 -4.37 23.83 8.60
CA ASP A 276 -5.16 22.75 8.01
C ASP A 276 -4.74 22.53 6.55
N VAL A 277 -3.54 21.99 6.34
CA VAL A 277 -3.15 21.42 5.05
C VAL A 277 -3.91 20.10 4.98
N LEU A 278 -5.02 20.15 4.25
CA LEU A 278 -6.03 19.09 4.16
C LEU A 278 -5.51 17.74 3.63
N ASP A 279 -4.25 17.66 3.19
CA ASP A 279 -3.69 16.45 2.60
C ASP A 279 -2.17 16.32 2.85
N ASP A 280 -1.81 15.86 4.06
CA ASP A 280 -0.42 15.56 4.45
C ASP A 280 0.05 14.16 4.03
N LYS A 281 -0.70 13.48 3.16
CA LYS A 281 -0.39 12.10 2.75
C LYS A 281 0.88 12.04 1.93
N HIS A 282 1.57 10.90 2.02
CA HIS A 282 2.70 10.60 1.16
C HIS A 282 2.20 9.79 -0.03
N VAL A 283 2.30 10.36 -1.22
CA VAL A 283 1.85 9.74 -2.46
C VAL A 283 3.04 9.62 -3.41
N PHE A 284 3.34 8.41 -3.88
CA PHE A 284 4.42 8.17 -4.83
C PHE A 284 4.08 7.04 -5.79
N LEU A 285 4.69 7.05 -6.97
CA LEU A 285 4.60 5.96 -7.92
C LEU A 285 5.59 4.86 -7.50
N TYR A 286 5.15 3.62 -7.49
CA TYR A 286 5.92 2.46 -7.03
C TYR A 286 5.90 1.37 -8.08
N ASP A 287 7.08 0.87 -8.43
CA ASP A 287 7.29 -0.33 -9.22
C ASP A 287 7.19 -1.54 -8.29
N ASN A 288 6.06 -2.25 -8.33
CA ASN A 288 5.82 -3.39 -7.45
C ASN A 288 6.58 -4.64 -7.85
N PHE A 289 7.06 -4.74 -9.09
CA PHE A 289 7.87 -5.86 -9.54
C PHE A 289 9.32 -5.73 -9.04
N ASN A 290 9.89 -4.54 -9.18
CA ASN A 290 11.26 -4.22 -8.74
C ASN A 290 11.33 -3.72 -7.29
N ARG A 291 10.18 -3.56 -6.62
CA ARG A 291 10.02 -3.04 -5.26
C ARG A 291 10.69 -1.68 -5.05
N LYS A 292 10.51 -0.74 -5.98
CA LYS A 292 11.21 0.56 -5.98
C LYS A 292 10.26 1.73 -6.19
N ILE A 293 10.57 2.84 -5.53
CA ILE A 293 9.92 4.12 -5.84
C ILE A 293 10.40 4.57 -7.22
N MET A 294 9.46 4.99 -8.05
CA MET A 294 9.73 5.55 -9.36
C MET A 294 9.84 7.06 -9.27
N ASP A 295 11.06 7.55 -9.38
CA ASP A 295 11.33 8.99 -9.50
C ASP A 295 10.89 9.51 -10.87
N ASP A 296 10.67 10.83 -10.96
CA ASP A 296 10.49 11.53 -12.24
C ASP A 296 9.32 11.04 -13.12
N TYR A 297 8.31 10.40 -12.53
CA TYR A 297 7.14 9.88 -13.25
C TYR A 297 6.40 10.98 -14.06
N ASN A 298 6.65 12.24 -13.72
CA ASN A 298 6.13 13.41 -14.44
C ASN A 298 6.55 13.49 -15.91
N LYS A 299 7.62 12.79 -16.31
CA LYS A 299 8.16 12.76 -17.68
C LYS A 299 7.71 11.53 -18.47
N LEU A 300 6.96 10.61 -17.85
CA LEU A 300 6.54 9.38 -18.50
C LEU A 300 5.72 9.67 -19.75
N THR A 301 6.02 8.92 -20.79
CA THR A 301 5.28 8.91 -22.05
C THR A 301 4.48 7.63 -22.22
N GLU A 302 4.64 6.64 -21.35
CA GLU A 302 3.91 5.38 -21.38
C GLU A 302 3.59 4.95 -19.95
N VAL A 303 2.50 4.20 -19.78
CA VAL A 303 2.11 3.66 -18.47
C VAL A 303 3.05 2.51 -18.15
N PRO A 304 3.80 2.57 -17.02
CA PRO A 304 4.65 1.45 -16.66
C PRO A 304 3.79 0.27 -16.19
N LYS A 305 4.13 -0.93 -16.67
CA LYS A 305 3.32 -2.15 -16.51
C LYS A 305 3.08 -2.57 -15.06
N HIS A 306 4.10 -2.42 -14.23
CA HIS A 306 4.11 -2.81 -12.82
C HIS A 306 4.14 -1.59 -11.91
N ALA A 307 3.54 -0.48 -12.34
CA ALA A 307 3.52 0.74 -11.55
C ALA A 307 2.14 0.99 -10.94
N GLN A 308 2.14 1.45 -9.69
CA GLN A 308 0.95 1.77 -8.92
C GLN A 308 1.23 2.99 -8.06
N PHE A 309 0.21 3.78 -7.76
CA PHE A 309 0.36 4.79 -6.73
C PHE A 309 0.21 4.16 -5.36
N ILE A 310 1.17 4.46 -4.49
CA ILE A 310 1.13 4.10 -3.08
C ILE A 310 0.78 5.34 -2.29
N VAL A 311 -0.19 5.20 -1.40
CA VAL A 311 -0.62 6.26 -0.50
C VAL A 311 -0.40 5.80 0.93
N LEU A 312 0.44 6.55 1.63
CA LEU A 312 0.65 6.40 3.06
C LEU A 312 -0.15 7.46 3.82
N PRO A 313 -0.67 7.13 5.00
CA PRO A 313 -1.24 8.14 5.88
C PRO A 313 -0.18 9.13 6.34
N ASP A 314 -0.63 10.24 6.93
CA ASP A 314 0.26 11.19 7.56
C ASP A 314 0.88 10.63 8.86
N ILE A 315 1.87 11.32 9.40
CA ILE A 315 2.62 10.86 10.56
C ILE A 315 1.78 10.68 11.84
N ARG A 316 0.67 11.42 11.98
CA ARG A 316 -0.25 11.30 13.11
C ARG A 316 -0.96 9.96 13.08
N ALA A 317 -1.27 9.45 11.90
CA ALA A 317 -1.85 8.12 11.72
C ALA A 317 -0.78 7.01 11.68
N LEU A 318 0.40 7.25 11.09
CA LEU A 318 1.49 6.26 11.02
C LEU A 318 2.10 5.93 12.41
N ASP A 319 2.32 6.93 13.26
CA ASP A 319 2.83 6.75 14.62
C ASP A 319 2.30 7.88 15.52
N PRO A 320 1.04 7.79 15.98
CA PRO A 320 0.41 8.82 16.82
C PRO A 320 1.17 9.11 18.11
N VAL A 321 1.91 8.12 18.62
CA VAL A 321 2.72 8.26 19.83
C VAL A 321 3.91 9.19 19.57
N ALA A 322 4.68 8.95 18.51
CA ALA A 322 5.80 9.82 18.18
C ALA A 322 5.33 11.22 17.74
N ALA A 323 4.27 11.29 16.92
CA ALA A 323 3.69 12.56 16.53
C ALA A 323 3.20 13.37 17.75
N GLY A 324 2.55 12.73 18.72
CA GLY A 324 2.13 13.38 19.97
C GLY A 324 3.30 13.91 20.81
N ARG A 325 4.41 13.16 20.88
CA ARG A 325 5.66 13.65 21.52
C ARG A 325 6.21 14.89 20.83
N ILE A 326 6.21 14.91 19.50
CA ILE A 326 6.75 16.03 18.71
C ILE A 326 5.86 17.28 18.81
N ILE A 327 4.54 17.11 18.66
CA ILE A 327 3.58 18.23 18.53
C ILE A 327 3.14 18.76 19.89
N HIS A 328 2.88 17.88 20.85
CA HIS A 328 2.23 18.21 22.12
C HIS A 328 3.08 17.90 23.35
N ASN A 329 4.31 17.40 23.17
CA ASN A 329 5.15 16.89 24.24
C ASN A 329 4.42 15.83 25.11
N ASN A 330 3.51 15.06 24.51
CA ASN A 330 2.71 14.05 25.20
C ASN A 330 2.46 12.85 24.27
N PRO A 331 2.95 11.64 24.60
CA PRO A 331 2.76 10.46 23.75
C PRO A 331 1.30 9.98 23.62
N TYR A 332 0.39 10.47 24.46
CA TYR A 332 -1.01 10.05 24.46
C TYR A 332 -1.94 11.04 23.73
N SER A 333 -1.48 12.25 23.41
CA SER A 333 -2.35 13.38 23.00
C SER A 333 -3.12 13.16 21.70
N LEU A 334 -2.67 12.22 20.84
CA LEU A 334 -3.28 11.94 19.55
C LEU A 334 -4.08 10.63 19.53
N LEU A 335 -3.98 9.79 20.56
CA LEU A 335 -4.52 8.42 20.56
C LEU A 335 -6.06 8.35 20.58
N ASP A 336 -6.73 9.44 20.97
CA ASP A 336 -8.19 9.55 20.92
C ASP A 336 -8.72 9.76 19.48
N LYS A 337 -7.88 10.28 18.58
CA LYS A 337 -8.24 10.54 17.17
C LYS A 337 -7.58 9.58 16.20
N TYR A 338 -6.35 9.18 16.50
CA TYR A 338 -5.53 8.33 15.66
C TYR A 338 -5.20 7.07 16.44
N PRO A 339 -5.94 5.97 16.23
CA PRO A 339 -5.66 4.73 16.94
C PRO A 339 -4.27 4.22 16.59
N LEU A 340 -3.55 3.72 17.60
CA LEU A 340 -2.23 3.14 17.39
C LEU A 340 -2.36 1.78 16.72
N GLN A 341 -1.87 1.67 15.49
CA GLN A 341 -1.85 0.44 14.70
C GLN A 341 -0.42 -0.12 14.66
N PRO A 342 -0.13 -1.29 15.27
CA PRO A 342 1.20 -1.89 15.22
C PRO A 342 1.62 -2.32 13.81
N ARG A 343 0.64 -2.67 12.97
CA ARG A 343 0.81 -3.10 11.59
C ARG A 343 -0.24 -2.39 10.73
N MET A 344 0.19 -1.76 9.65
CA MET A 344 -0.63 -1.05 8.68
C MET A 344 -0.31 -1.53 7.27
N GLU A 345 -1.23 -1.29 6.34
CA GLU A 345 -1.01 -1.51 4.91
C GLU A 345 -1.15 -0.18 4.17
N ALA A 346 -0.22 0.06 3.25
CA ALA A 346 -0.30 1.20 2.36
C ALA A 346 -1.41 0.99 1.34
N ARG A 347 -2.16 2.05 1.05
CA ARG A 347 -3.20 1.98 0.03
C ARG A 347 -2.58 1.97 -1.35
N VAL A 348 -2.98 0.99 -2.15
CA VAL A 348 -2.63 0.88 -3.56
C VAL A 348 -3.73 1.54 -4.40
N VAL A 349 -3.35 2.45 -5.29
CA VAL A 349 -4.26 3.12 -6.22
C VAL A 349 -3.85 2.78 -7.65
N PRO A 350 -4.73 2.09 -8.42
CA PRO A 350 -4.53 1.80 -9.84
C PRO A 350 -4.29 3.07 -10.65
N ILE A 351 -3.30 3.03 -11.55
CA ILE A 351 -2.93 4.18 -12.41
C ILE A 351 -4.15 4.70 -13.17
N GLU A 352 -5.06 3.82 -13.57
CA GLU A 352 -6.27 4.12 -14.33
C GLU A 352 -7.20 5.08 -13.58
N LYS A 353 -7.13 5.11 -12.25
CA LYS A 353 -7.90 6.00 -11.37
C LYS A 353 -7.15 7.27 -10.98
N THR A 354 -6.05 7.59 -11.66
CA THR A 354 -5.18 8.72 -11.32
C THR A 354 -5.02 9.72 -12.46
N TYR A 355 -4.46 10.90 -12.14
CA TYR A 355 -4.13 11.93 -13.13
C TYR A 355 -2.98 11.55 -14.06
N LEU A 356 -2.25 10.46 -13.79
CA LEU A 356 -1.05 10.08 -14.54
C LEU A 356 -1.38 9.77 -16.00
N LEU A 357 -2.56 9.21 -16.30
CA LEU A 357 -2.98 8.96 -17.68
C LEU A 357 -3.08 10.26 -18.49
N GLU A 358 -3.69 11.30 -17.91
CA GLU A 358 -3.76 12.62 -18.56
C GLU A 358 -2.37 13.24 -18.73
N GLN A 359 -1.52 13.09 -17.72
CA GLN A 359 -0.16 13.62 -17.77
C GLN A 359 0.67 12.96 -18.86
N ILE A 360 0.61 11.63 -19.00
CA ILE A 360 1.26 10.89 -20.07
C ILE A 360 0.77 11.38 -21.44
N LYS A 361 -0.55 11.59 -21.60
CA LYS A 361 -1.12 12.14 -22.83
C LYS A 361 -0.53 13.51 -23.17
N ARG A 362 -0.49 14.43 -22.20
CA ARG A 362 0.12 15.77 -22.36
C ARG A 362 1.61 15.69 -22.69
N ASN A 363 2.34 14.72 -22.13
CA ASN A 363 3.76 14.52 -22.42
C ASN A 363 3.99 14.05 -23.86
N LYS A 364 3.18 13.12 -24.36
CA LYS A 364 3.21 12.69 -25.78
C LYS A 364 2.96 13.87 -26.72
N GLU A 365 1.94 14.68 -26.46
CA GLU A 365 1.61 15.86 -27.26
C GLU A 365 2.78 16.85 -27.32
N LYS A 366 3.41 17.15 -26.17
CA LYS A 366 4.61 18.01 -26.10
C LYS A 366 5.79 17.46 -26.89
N MET A 367 5.97 16.15 -26.97
CA MET A 367 7.03 15.54 -27.78
C MET A 367 6.77 15.72 -29.28
N HIS A 368 5.53 15.54 -29.73
CA HIS A 368 5.15 15.76 -31.13
C HIS A 368 5.34 17.23 -31.56
N GLU A 369 4.96 18.19 -30.71
CA GLU A 369 5.16 19.62 -31.00
C GLU A 369 6.64 20.02 -31.12
N LYS A 370 7.53 19.42 -30.30
CA LYS A 370 8.97 19.65 -30.40
C LYS A 370 9.54 19.10 -31.71
N ASN A 371 9.12 17.92 -32.13
CA ASN A 371 9.59 17.32 -33.38
C ASN A 371 9.14 18.11 -34.62
N ASN A 372 7.95 18.72 -34.57
CA ASN A 372 7.43 19.53 -35.68
C ASN A 372 8.07 20.93 -35.81
N LYS A 373 8.70 21.46 -34.74
CA LYS A 373 9.35 22.79 -34.76
C LYS A 373 10.79 22.79 -35.29
N VAL A 374 11.36 21.63 -35.65
CA VAL A 374 12.78 21.51 -36.07
C VAL A 374 12.99 21.68 -37.59
N ILE A 375 11.96 21.93 -38.40
CA ILE A 375 12.11 22.17 -39.84
C ILE A 375 11.59 23.57 -40.23
N THR A 376 12.39 24.59 -39.96
CA THR A 376 12.38 25.80 -40.80
C THR A 376 13.78 26.00 -41.40
N PRO A 377 13.96 25.85 -42.73
CA PRO A 377 15.24 26.02 -43.39
C PRO A 377 15.53 27.52 -43.57
N ALA A 378 15.98 28.20 -42.51
CA ALA A 378 16.30 29.62 -42.56
C ALA A 378 17.73 29.88 -42.08
N GLN A 379 18.75 29.34 -42.76
CA GLN A 379 20.14 29.86 -42.69
C GLN A 379 21.13 29.27 -43.71
N LYS A 380 20.71 28.91 -44.94
CA LYS A 380 21.65 28.47 -46.00
C LYS A 380 22.03 29.53 -47.05
N ASN A 381 21.53 30.77 -46.96
CA ASN A 381 21.83 31.83 -47.94
C ASN A 381 22.50 33.06 -47.31
N ARG A 382 23.76 32.94 -46.86
CA ARG A 382 24.67 34.09 -46.66
C ARG A 382 26.14 33.74 -46.95
N LYS A 383 26.43 33.02 -48.04
CA LYS A 383 27.76 33.01 -48.68
C LYS A 383 27.56 32.78 -50.17
N ASN A 384 27.41 33.87 -50.92
CA ASN A 384 27.81 34.04 -52.33
C ASN A 384 27.09 35.25 -52.93
N LYS A 385 27.75 36.42 -52.84
CA LYS A 385 27.68 37.49 -53.85
C LYS A 385 28.68 38.58 -53.46
N GLY A 386 29.71 38.79 -54.30
CA GLY A 386 30.56 39.98 -54.22
C GLY A 386 32.05 39.80 -54.54
N LEU A 387 32.41 39.09 -55.60
CA LEU A 387 33.68 39.29 -56.31
C LEU A 387 33.40 39.18 -57.81
N SER A 388 33.24 40.33 -58.45
CA SER A 388 33.50 40.54 -59.88
C SER A 388 34.00 41.98 -60.01
N GLN A 389 35.21 42.08 -60.54
CA GLN A 389 35.74 43.27 -61.20
C GLN A 389 35.00 43.53 -62.51
#